data_AF-A0A0D0VG31-F1
#
_entry.id   AF-A0A0D0VG31-F1
#
_cell.length_a   1.000
_cell.length_b   1.000
_cell.length_c   1.000
_cell.angle_alpha   90.00
_cell.angle_beta   90.00
_cell.angle_gamma   90.00
#
_symmetry.space_group_name_H-M   'P 1'
#
loop_
_entity.id
_entity.type
_entity.pdbx_description
1 polymer ?
#
loop_
_entity_poly.entity_id
_entity_poly.type
_entity_poly.pdbx_seq_one_letter_code
_entity_poly.pdbx_strand_id
1 'polypeptide(L)'
;MTLPSFTSSSARFRIGFFVLLAISFSLTYRFAPSFSSHRSTSPNGQTGSSEYLIDVNSAKLQGQNGKRIAIVGAGASGSSAAFFLRRAANVIERRAGLAESTLIGDIIVYEKEGYVGGRTTTIYPHDDDRARPQELGASIFVHSNLNLMKAVREFNLTLVDPNFGGSGVGIWDGQKFLFTSSSSSWITSARALLRYGPLSVFRTQRAVSSLLEKFLRLYDPSWLHDRGVMDSVEDFVEAVGLGREYTTRSGESWARDVVRVGERWVGEVWEGNTRANYAMNIDKIHALAAEFSMATGGASQVEGGNHQIFQSMLADAGAKLYLGTLVEDIIPQEKDGSRRFVIKTNRTELANEEVDHVFWAAPWRLQGMKSLEKEFIEPMPPIPYVRLHVTYLTTTQKHPAPSFFGLPSESTIPTTILTSAHPSRSPNAPSLPPPKFQSITWHGESFPGSNEYAVKIISLTRLSDRFLREILGDEPTWVKRKEWDSYPKLEPFAGYAPVKLTEGVEYLAGMERWISTMETQTISAREAVARVAQKWWGLGLGECENGDSWDWTCS
;
A
#
# COMPACT_ATOMS: atom_id res chain seq x y z
N MET A 1 -30.63 -37.52 12.04
CA MET A 1 -30.62 -36.48 13.10
C MET A 1 -29.49 -36.78 14.06
N THR A 2 -28.32 -36.22 13.79
CA THR A 2 -27.13 -36.24 14.69
C THR A 2 -26.19 -35.15 14.17
N LEU A 3 -26.08 -34.07 14.95
CA LEU A 3 -25.17 -32.94 14.71
C LEU A 3 -23.71 -33.38 14.84
N PRO A 4 -22.77 -32.90 14.00
CA PRO A 4 -21.36 -32.96 14.31
C PRO A 4 -20.94 -31.76 15.15
N SER A 5 -20.25 -32.07 16.24
CA SER A 5 -19.60 -31.19 17.20
C SER A 5 -18.47 -30.36 16.57
N PHE A 6 -18.58 -29.02 16.68
CA PHE A 6 -17.46 -28.12 16.45
C PHE A 6 -16.50 -28.17 17.65
N THR A 7 -15.36 -28.82 17.49
CA THR A 7 -14.24 -28.71 18.42
C THR A 7 -13.51 -27.38 18.20
N SER A 8 -13.72 -26.46 19.13
CA SER A 8 -12.95 -25.24 19.34
C SER A 8 -11.46 -25.54 19.61
N SER A 9 -10.56 -25.17 18.69
CA SER A 9 -9.11 -25.17 18.97
C SER A 9 -8.32 -23.99 18.37
N SER A 10 -8.93 -23.01 17.70
CA SER A 10 -8.20 -21.97 16.94
C SER A 10 -8.07 -20.60 17.63
N ALA A 11 -8.34 -20.49 18.94
CA ALA A 11 -8.35 -19.20 19.64
C ALA A 11 -7.07 -18.82 20.41
N ARG A 12 -6.00 -19.64 20.42
CA ARG A 12 -4.86 -19.46 21.34
C ARG A 12 -3.47 -19.21 20.74
N PHE A 13 -3.34 -19.02 19.43
CA PHE A 13 -2.04 -18.74 18.79
C PHE A 13 -2.05 -17.43 17.99
N ARG A 14 -2.47 -16.35 18.64
CA ARG A 14 -2.47 -15.00 18.08
C ARG A 14 -1.42 -14.17 18.81
N ILE A 15 -0.79 -13.24 18.08
CA ILE A 15 -0.07 -12.07 18.61
C ILE A 15 1.42 -12.31 18.95
N GLY A 16 2.27 -12.34 17.92
CA GLY A 16 3.72 -12.14 18.04
C GLY A 16 4.14 -10.80 17.41
N PHE A 17 3.81 -10.61 16.12
CA PHE A 17 4.13 -9.42 15.33
C PHE A 17 3.50 -8.14 15.91
N PHE A 18 2.31 -8.28 16.46
CA PHE A 18 1.51 -7.17 16.90
C PHE A 18 1.83 -6.69 18.32
N VAL A 19 2.61 -7.39 19.15
CA VAL A 19 2.68 -7.07 20.59
C VAL A 19 3.40 -5.74 20.90
N LEU A 20 4.18 -5.16 20.00
CA LEU A 20 4.69 -3.79 20.21
C LEU A 20 3.63 -2.71 19.92
N LEU A 21 2.53 -3.05 19.24
CA LEU A 21 1.40 -2.17 18.92
C LEU A 21 0.05 -2.59 19.54
N ALA A 22 -0.08 -3.85 19.95
CA ALA A 22 -1.19 -4.45 20.68
C ALA A 22 -1.03 -4.26 22.20
N ILE A 23 -0.18 -3.34 22.64
CA ILE A 23 0.05 -3.03 24.07
C ILE A 23 -1.22 -2.46 24.74
N SER A 24 -2.35 -2.21 24.06
CA SER A 24 -3.58 -1.83 24.79
C SER A 24 -4.94 -2.04 24.10
N PHE A 25 -5.06 -2.72 22.96
CA PHE A 25 -6.40 -2.91 22.37
C PHE A 25 -7.35 -3.72 23.28
N SER A 26 -6.82 -4.58 24.16
CA SER A 26 -7.63 -5.37 25.10
C SER A 26 -8.11 -4.61 26.35
N LEU A 27 -7.69 -3.34 26.59
CA LEU A 27 -8.16 -2.55 27.75
C LEU A 27 -9.11 -1.39 27.40
N THR A 28 -9.39 -1.13 26.12
CA THR A 28 -10.33 -0.07 25.70
C THR A 28 -11.50 -0.57 24.85
N TYR A 29 -11.60 -1.88 24.59
CA TYR A 29 -12.74 -2.51 23.89
C TYR A 29 -14.10 -2.43 24.63
N ARG A 30 -14.22 -1.62 25.68
CA ARG A 30 -15.52 -1.26 26.29
C ARG A 30 -16.03 0.13 25.91
N PHE A 31 -15.28 0.93 25.13
CA PHE A 31 -15.71 2.26 24.71
C PHE A 31 -15.17 2.66 23.32
N ALA A 32 -15.30 1.77 22.33
CA ALA A 32 -15.42 2.27 20.96
C ALA A 32 -16.85 2.80 20.81
N PRO A 33 -17.09 4.07 20.45
CA PRO A 33 -18.42 4.47 20.03
C PRO A 33 -18.75 3.61 18.81
N SER A 34 -19.88 2.90 18.86
CA SER A 34 -20.51 2.47 17.62
C SER A 34 -20.71 3.75 16.81
N PHE A 35 -20.13 3.83 15.60
CA PHE A 35 -20.66 4.75 14.60
C PHE A 35 -22.05 4.24 14.23
N SER A 36 -23.01 4.52 15.11
CA SER A 36 -24.41 4.58 14.77
C SER A 36 -24.50 5.68 13.73
N SER A 37 -24.96 5.36 12.53
CA SER A 37 -25.45 6.35 11.59
C SER A 37 -26.45 7.22 12.36
N HIS A 38 -26.06 8.41 12.78
CA HIS A 38 -27.02 9.37 13.29
C HIS A 38 -27.84 9.82 12.09
N ARG A 39 -28.96 9.10 11.87
CA ARG A 39 -30.06 9.59 11.07
C ARG A 39 -30.53 10.86 11.76
N SER A 40 -30.17 12.01 11.22
CA SER A 40 -30.82 13.28 11.54
C SER A 40 -32.30 13.11 11.17
N THR A 41 -33.14 12.81 12.15
CA THR A 41 -34.58 12.87 11.99
C THR A 41 -34.99 14.34 12.08
N SER A 42 -35.05 15.00 10.92
CA SER A 42 -35.84 16.23 10.81
C SER A 42 -37.32 15.86 10.99
N PRO A 43 -38.09 16.59 11.82
CA PRO A 43 -39.52 16.39 11.97
C PRO A 43 -40.25 17.03 10.78
N ASN A 44 -40.03 16.45 9.59
CA ASN A 44 -40.90 16.52 8.43
C ASN A 44 -40.40 15.46 7.47
N GLY A 45 -41.21 14.41 7.28
CA GLY A 45 -40.87 13.26 6.46
C GLY A 45 -40.70 13.65 5.00
N GLN A 46 -39.45 13.89 4.59
CA GLN A 46 -38.88 13.77 3.23
C GLN A 46 -37.46 14.37 3.27
N THR A 47 -36.40 13.56 3.36
CA THR A 47 -35.03 13.91 2.91
C THR A 47 -34.23 12.62 2.69
N GLY A 48 -34.28 12.10 1.45
CA GLY A 48 -33.35 11.08 0.98
C GLY A 48 -31.99 11.69 0.64
N SER A 49 -31.00 10.83 0.42
CA SER A 49 -29.62 11.05 -0.04
C SER A 49 -29.48 11.77 -1.40
N SER A 50 -30.30 12.78 -1.66
CA SER A 50 -30.54 13.42 -2.96
C SER A 50 -29.78 14.74 -3.13
N GLU A 51 -29.05 15.23 -2.12
CA GLU A 51 -28.55 16.61 -2.12
C GLU A 51 -27.32 16.86 -3.00
N TYR A 52 -26.65 15.82 -3.52
CA TYR A 52 -25.37 15.98 -4.22
C TYR A 52 -25.32 15.40 -5.65
N LEU A 53 -26.43 14.90 -6.18
CA LEU A 53 -26.45 14.29 -7.52
C LEU A 53 -26.46 15.38 -8.60
N ILE A 54 -25.48 15.34 -9.51
CA ILE A 54 -25.49 16.24 -10.66
C ILE A 54 -26.63 15.90 -11.64
N ASP A 55 -27.23 16.95 -12.21
CA ASP A 55 -28.18 16.81 -13.32
C ASP A 55 -27.41 16.55 -14.63
N VAL A 56 -27.72 15.44 -15.29
CA VAL A 56 -27.00 15.00 -16.49
C VAL A 56 -27.69 15.57 -17.72
N ASN A 57 -27.00 16.46 -18.44
CA ASN A 57 -27.49 17.00 -19.71
C ASN A 57 -27.36 15.94 -20.82
N SER A 58 -28.34 15.05 -20.91
CA SER A 58 -28.39 13.94 -21.87
C SER A 58 -28.28 14.41 -23.34
N ALA A 59 -28.79 15.60 -23.67
CA ALA A 59 -28.70 16.17 -25.01
C ALA A 59 -27.26 16.49 -25.45
N LYS A 60 -26.36 16.82 -24.50
CA LYS A 60 -24.93 17.02 -24.81
C LYS A 60 -24.17 15.71 -25.01
N LEU A 61 -24.69 14.59 -24.49
CA LEU A 61 -24.04 13.28 -24.51
C LEU A 61 -24.51 12.42 -25.70
N GLN A 62 -25.71 12.68 -26.23
CA GLN A 62 -26.23 11.99 -27.41
C GLN A 62 -25.35 12.25 -28.65
N GLY A 63 -24.95 11.18 -29.33
CA GLY A 63 -24.14 11.25 -30.55
C GLY A 63 -22.63 11.44 -30.32
N GLN A 64 -22.15 11.43 -29.07
CA GLN A 64 -20.72 11.36 -28.80
C GLN A 64 -20.17 9.97 -29.13
N ASN A 65 -19.01 9.93 -29.79
CA ASN A 65 -18.26 8.69 -29.95
C ASN A 65 -17.61 8.32 -28.61
N GLY A 66 -17.67 7.03 -28.26
CA GLY A 66 -17.05 6.51 -27.06
C GLY A 66 -15.54 6.76 -27.05
N LYS A 67 -15.04 7.28 -25.93
CA LYS A 67 -13.62 7.60 -25.77
C LYS A 67 -12.79 6.34 -25.69
N ARG A 68 -11.58 6.37 -26.29
CA ARG A 68 -10.56 5.33 -26.18
C ARG A 68 -9.47 5.81 -25.23
N ILE A 69 -9.09 4.99 -24.27
CA ILE A 69 -8.24 5.41 -23.16
C ILE A 69 -7.09 4.43 -23.03
N ALA A 70 -5.85 4.95 -22.96
CA ALA A 70 -4.68 4.13 -22.65
C ALA A 70 -4.32 4.27 -21.17
N ILE A 71 -3.95 3.16 -20.54
CA ILE A 71 -3.40 3.11 -19.19
C ILE A 71 -2.05 2.40 -19.28
N VAL A 72 -0.98 3.05 -18.80
CA VAL A 72 0.37 2.49 -18.83
C VAL A 72 0.77 2.02 -17.44
N GLY A 73 0.78 0.70 -17.26
CA GLY A 73 1.03 -0.02 -16.01
C GLY A 73 -0.24 -0.65 -15.42
N ALA A 74 -0.21 -1.96 -15.16
CA ALA A 74 -1.29 -2.73 -14.54
C ALA A 74 -1.03 -2.94 -13.02
N GLY A 75 -0.36 -1.99 -12.38
CA GLY A 75 -0.20 -1.95 -10.93
C GLY A 75 -1.46 -1.50 -10.20
N ALA A 76 -1.33 -1.19 -8.91
CA ALA A 76 -2.44 -0.75 -8.08
C ALA A 76 -3.17 0.48 -8.65
N SER A 77 -2.44 1.54 -8.98
CA SER A 77 -3.03 2.77 -9.52
C SER A 77 -3.63 2.61 -10.91
N GLY A 78 -2.94 1.96 -11.85
CA GLY A 78 -3.46 1.77 -13.20
C GLY A 78 -4.71 0.89 -13.26
N SER A 79 -4.73 -0.21 -12.49
CA SER A 79 -5.89 -1.10 -12.42
C SER A 79 -7.09 -0.42 -11.75
N SER A 80 -6.85 0.32 -10.67
CA SER A 80 -7.91 1.12 -10.03
C SER A 80 -8.41 2.25 -10.93
N ALA A 81 -7.56 2.84 -11.79
CA ALA A 81 -8.00 3.88 -12.72
C ALA A 81 -8.96 3.29 -13.75
N ALA A 82 -8.66 2.13 -14.34
CA ALA A 82 -9.58 1.43 -15.24
C ALA A 82 -10.95 1.20 -14.58
N PHE A 83 -10.91 0.68 -13.35
CA PHE A 83 -12.08 0.36 -12.54
C PHE A 83 -12.95 1.57 -12.24
N PHE A 84 -12.39 2.62 -11.64
CA PHE A 84 -13.15 3.83 -11.28
C PHE A 84 -13.68 4.55 -12.52
N LEU A 85 -12.93 4.53 -13.63
CA LEU A 85 -13.31 5.19 -14.87
C LEU A 85 -14.51 4.53 -15.55
N ARG A 86 -14.56 3.19 -15.58
CA ARG A 86 -15.74 2.44 -16.05
C ARG A 86 -16.96 2.76 -15.18
N ARG A 87 -16.81 2.75 -13.86
CA ARG A 87 -17.90 3.04 -12.92
C ARG A 87 -18.44 4.47 -13.07
N ALA A 88 -17.56 5.45 -13.23
CA ALA A 88 -17.93 6.84 -13.48
C ALA A 88 -18.76 6.97 -14.77
N ALA A 89 -18.33 6.31 -15.85
CA ALA A 89 -19.07 6.27 -17.11
C ALA A 89 -20.46 5.64 -16.93
N ASN A 90 -20.53 4.49 -16.26
CA ASN A 90 -21.78 3.76 -16.04
C ASN A 90 -22.81 4.58 -15.24
N VAL A 91 -22.37 5.40 -14.28
CA VAL A 91 -23.25 6.34 -13.56
C VAL A 91 -23.87 7.35 -14.53
N ILE A 92 -23.06 7.96 -15.39
CA ILE A 92 -23.53 8.97 -16.35
C ILE A 92 -24.42 8.35 -17.43
N GLU A 93 -24.04 7.19 -17.97
CA GLU A 93 -24.82 6.46 -18.97
C GLU A 93 -26.21 6.13 -18.44
N ARG A 94 -26.28 5.57 -17.23
CA ARG A 94 -27.56 5.23 -16.58
C ARG A 94 -28.44 6.47 -16.36
N ARG A 95 -27.88 7.57 -15.85
CA ARG A 95 -28.62 8.83 -15.64
C ARG A 95 -29.07 9.47 -16.96
N ALA A 96 -28.30 9.31 -18.03
CA ALA A 96 -28.63 9.81 -19.36
C ALA A 96 -29.52 8.86 -20.18
N GLY A 97 -29.81 7.65 -19.69
CA GLY A 97 -30.56 6.62 -20.44
C GLY A 97 -29.78 6.06 -21.64
N LEU A 98 -28.45 6.06 -21.59
CA LEU A 98 -27.57 5.49 -22.61
C LEU A 98 -27.28 4.02 -22.33
N ALA A 99 -26.94 3.28 -23.39
CA ALA A 99 -26.46 1.90 -23.25
C ALA A 99 -25.09 1.88 -22.55
N GLU A 100 -24.80 0.79 -21.85
CA GLU A 100 -23.51 0.61 -21.21
C GLU A 100 -22.37 0.65 -22.23
N SER A 101 -21.24 1.25 -21.85
CA SER A 101 -20.05 1.41 -22.70
C SER A 101 -20.24 2.32 -23.93
N THR A 102 -21.23 3.21 -23.89
CA THR A 102 -21.43 4.26 -24.91
C THR A 102 -20.39 5.37 -24.80
N LEU A 103 -20.10 5.84 -23.58
CA LEU A 103 -19.21 6.98 -23.32
C LEU A 103 -17.73 6.59 -23.31
N ILE A 104 -17.43 5.35 -22.94
CA ILE A 104 -16.08 4.77 -23.01
C ILE A 104 -16.14 3.50 -23.85
N GLY A 105 -15.62 3.60 -25.06
CA GLY A 105 -15.55 2.50 -26.00
C GLY A 105 -14.45 1.51 -25.64
N ASP A 106 -13.25 2.01 -25.31
CA ASP A 106 -12.09 1.17 -24.98
C ASP A 106 -11.32 1.70 -23.77
N ILE A 107 -10.98 0.80 -22.85
CA ILE A 107 -9.92 0.99 -21.85
C ILE A 107 -8.81 -0.02 -22.18
N ILE A 108 -7.66 0.47 -22.62
CA ILE A 108 -6.53 -0.35 -23.06
C ILE A 108 -5.41 -0.22 -22.03
N VAL A 109 -5.01 -1.34 -21.42
CA VAL A 109 -4.01 -1.37 -20.36
C VAL A 109 -2.76 -2.06 -20.87
N TYR A 110 -1.64 -1.36 -20.86
CA TYR A 110 -0.33 -1.88 -21.27
C TYR A 110 0.52 -2.17 -20.03
N GLU A 111 0.98 -3.41 -19.87
CA GLU A 111 1.87 -3.82 -18.79
C GLU A 111 3.12 -4.46 -19.39
N LYS A 112 4.28 -3.95 -18.98
CA LYS A 112 5.57 -4.41 -19.50
C LYS A 112 5.92 -5.81 -18.98
N GLU A 113 5.45 -6.14 -17.78
CA GLU A 113 5.67 -7.44 -17.18
C GLU A 113 4.64 -8.48 -17.70
N GLY A 114 4.94 -9.76 -17.51
CA GLY A 114 4.04 -10.86 -17.87
C GLY A 114 2.87 -11.07 -16.90
N TYR A 115 2.58 -10.12 -16.00
CA TYR A 115 1.61 -10.27 -14.91
C TYR A 115 1.04 -8.93 -14.42
N VAL A 116 -0.14 -8.96 -13.78
CA VAL A 116 -0.83 -7.80 -13.18
C VAL A 116 -0.41 -7.61 -11.72
N GLY A 117 -0.48 -6.37 -11.22
CA GLY A 117 -0.28 -6.02 -9.80
C GLY A 117 1.02 -5.26 -9.52
N GLY A 118 1.95 -5.23 -10.47
CA GLY A 118 3.22 -4.53 -10.31
C GLY A 118 4.03 -5.06 -9.12
N ARG A 119 4.12 -4.29 -8.03
CA ARG A 119 4.90 -4.65 -6.81
C ARG A 119 4.19 -5.63 -5.87
N THR A 120 2.93 -5.99 -6.13
CA THR A 120 2.19 -7.05 -5.40
C THR A 120 2.46 -8.42 -6.01
N THR A 121 3.73 -8.78 -6.16
CA THR A 121 4.12 -10.03 -6.84
C THR A 121 4.11 -11.19 -5.86
N THR A 122 3.34 -12.23 -6.17
CA THR A 122 3.28 -13.47 -5.40
C THR A 122 4.22 -14.52 -6.01
N ILE A 123 4.94 -15.26 -5.17
CA ILE A 123 5.79 -16.39 -5.59
C ILE A 123 5.46 -17.64 -4.79
N TYR A 124 5.87 -18.78 -5.33
CA TYR A 124 5.71 -20.08 -4.72
C TYR A 124 7.08 -20.72 -4.48
N PRO A 125 7.39 -21.19 -3.25
CA PRO A 125 8.58 -22.00 -2.99
C PRO A 125 8.74 -23.14 -4.00
N HIS A 126 9.97 -23.38 -4.46
CA HIS A 126 10.30 -24.38 -5.48
C HIS A 126 9.55 -24.22 -6.82
N ASP A 127 8.94 -23.04 -7.05
CA ASP A 127 8.04 -22.78 -8.16
C ASP A 127 6.87 -23.82 -8.24
N ASP A 128 6.43 -24.32 -7.06
CA ASP A 128 5.35 -25.29 -6.89
C ASP A 128 4.09 -24.60 -6.32
N ASP A 129 3.03 -24.51 -7.13
CA ASP A 129 1.79 -23.81 -6.79
C ASP A 129 0.99 -24.43 -5.63
N ARG A 130 1.34 -25.66 -5.21
CA ARG A 130 0.80 -26.30 -4.00
C ARG A 130 1.43 -25.74 -2.72
N ALA A 131 2.57 -25.06 -2.84
CA ALA A 131 3.22 -24.40 -1.73
C ALA A 131 2.42 -23.18 -1.27
N ARG A 132 2.59 -22.78 -0.02
CA ARG A 132 1.98 -21.57 0.49
C ARG A 132 2.54 -20.34 -0.23
N PRO A 133 1.67 -19.50 -0.86
CA PRO A 133 2.11 -18.32 -1.60
C PRO A 133 2.83 -17.32 -0.70
N GLN A 134 3.84 -16.65 -1.24
CA GLN A 134 4.63 -15.64 -0.55
C GLN A 134 4.63 -14.31 -1.33
N GLU A 135 4.24 -13.23 -0.66
CA GLU A 135 4.25 -11.88 -1.25
C GLU A 135 5.66 -11.28 -1.28
N LEU A 136 6.22 -11.00 -2.46
CA LEU A 136 7.52 -10.35 -2.61
C LEU A 136 7.51 -8.92 -2.06
N GLY A 137 6.45 -8.15 -2.34
CA GLY A 137 6.27 -6.76 -1.97
C GLY A 137 4.82 -6.49 -1.58
N ALA A 138 4.53 -5.30 -1.06
CA ALA A 138 3.17 -4.89 -0.67
C ALA A 138 2.41 -6.01 0.08
N SER A 139 3.11 -6.61 1.05
CA SER A 139 2.74 -7.92 1.56
C SER A 139 1.46 -7.91 2.38
N ILE A 140 1.02 -6.77 2.92
CA ILE A 140 -0.18 -6.71 3.76
C ILE A 140 -0.95 -5.41 3.53
N PHE A 141 -2.21 -5.42 3.91
CA PHE A 141 -3.05 -4.25 4.12
C PHE A 141 -3.86 -4.42 5.41
N VAL A 142 -4.40 -3.32 5.94
CA VAL A 142 -5.12 -3.28 7.22
C VAL A 142 -6.56 -2.79 7.00
N HIS A 143 -7.41 -2.88 8.02
CA HIS A 143 -8.82 -2.49 7.93
C HIS A 143 -9.05 -1.04 7.48
N SER A 144 -8.13 -0.11 7.79
CA SER A 144 -8.21 1.28 7.35
C SER A 144 -7.89 1.49 5.86
N ASN A 145 -7.47 0.45 5.13
CA ASN A 145 -7.31 0.47 3.69
C ASN A 145 -8.65 0.16 3.02
N LEU A 146 -9.56 1.14 3.04
CA LEU A 146 -10.97 0.94 2.72
C LEU A 146 -11.21 0.52 1.27
N ASN A 147 -10.46 1.03 0.29
CA ASN A 147 -10.63 0.58 -1.10
C ASN A 147 -10.24 -0.88 -1.26
N LEU A 148 -9.13 -1.32 -0.64
CA LEU A 148 -8.73 -2.73 -0.69
C LEU A 148 -9.74 -3.63 0.03
N MET A 149 -10.24 -3.21 1.21
CA MET A 149 -11.25 -3.96 1.95
C MET A 149 -12.59 -4.04 1.20
N LYS A 150 -12.99 -2.97 0.50
CA LYS A 150 -14.18 -2.98 -0.37
C LYS A 150 -13.97 -3.89 -1.56
N ALA A 151 -12.84 -3.79 -2.27
CA ALA A 151 -12.52 -4.65 -3.40
C ALA A 151 -12.53 -6.15 -3.03
N VAL A 152 -11.97 -6.51 -1.87
CA VAL A 152 -12.01 -7.88 -1.36
C VAL A 152 -13.45 -8.38 -1.21
N ARG A 153 -14.35 -7.54 -0.66
CA ARG A 153 -15.77 -7.89 -0.50
C ARG A 153 -16.49 -7.96 -1.84
N GLU A 154 -16.29 -6.95 -2.69
CA GLU A 154 -16.93 -6.83 -4.02
C GLU A 154 -16.58 -8.04 -4.91
N PHE A 155 -15.30 -8.42 -4.94
CA PHE A 155 -14.82 -9.49 -5.79
C PHE A 155 -14.80 -10.86 -5.10
N ASN A 156 -15.43 -10.95 -3.91
CA ASN A 156 -15.53 -12.19 -3.13
C ASN A 156 -14.19 -12.90 -2.91
N LEU A 157 -13.14 -12.12 -2.57
CA LEU A 157 -11.80 -12.63 -2.31
C LEU A 157 -11.67 -13.08 -0.84
N THR A 158 -10.98 -14.19 -0.61
CA THR A 158 -10.75 -14.71 0.74
C THR A 158 -9.58 -14.00 1.42
N LEU A 159 -9.81 -13.49 2.64
CA LEU A 159 -8.73 -12.97 3.48
C LEU A 159 -8.09 -14.06 4.31
N VAL A 160 -6.76 -14.03 4.39
CA VAL A 160 -5.95 -14.88 5.27
C VAL A 160 -5.05 -14.04 6.16
N ASP A 161 -4.72 -14.58 7.33
CA ASP A 161 -3.67 -14.02 8.17
C ASP A 161 -2.31 -14.29 7.50
N PRO A 162 -1.44 -13.27 7.36
CA PRO A 162 -0.07 -13.46 6.87
C PRO A 162 0.77 -14.47 7.69
N ASN A 163 0.30 -14.92 8.86
CA ASN A 163 0.97 -15.81 9.82
C ASN A 163 2.38 -15.30 10.19
N PHE A 164 2.47 -14.02 10.55
CA PHE A 164 3.71 -13.46 11.07
C PHE A 164 3.97 -13.90 12.51
N GLY A 165 5.20 -14.32 12.80
CA GLY A 165 5.72 -14.36 14.17
C GLY A 165 5.29 -15.58 14.98
N GLY A 166 5.28 -16.77 14.39
CA GLY A 166 4.95 -18.03 15.06
C GLY A 166 5.75 -18.30 16.35
N SER A 167 6.94 -17.70 16.52
CA SER A 167 7.74 -17.74 17.75
C SER A 167 8.17 -16.35 18.26
N GLY A 168 7.44 -15.30 17.88
CA GLY A 168 7.61 -13.94 18.42
C GLY A 168 8.46 -12.98 17.57
N VAL A 169 8.70 -11.78 18.13
CA VAL A 169 9.44 -10.65 17.55
C VAL A 169 10.67 -10.30 18.40
N GLY A 170 11.78 -10.00 17.75
CA GLY A 170 12.97 -9.41 18.35
C GLY A 170 13.39 -8.12 17.65
N ILE A 171 14.01 -7.20 18.40
CA ILE A 171 14.69 -6.01 17.87
C ILE A 171 16.19 -6.19 18.08
N TRP A 172 16.97 -6.18 17.00
CA TRP A 172 18.41 -6.43 17.01
C TRP A 172 19.21 -5.21 16.52
N ASP A 173 20.30 -4.86 17.20
CA ASP A 173 21.09 -3.67 16.89
C ASP A 173 22.36 -3.93 16.05
N GLY A 174 22.53 -5.15 15.56
CA GLY A 174 23.77 -5.57 14.90
C GLY A 174 24.70 -6.38 15.78
N GLN A 175 24.48 -6.41 17.10
CA GLN A 175 25.27 -7.16 18.06
C GLN A 175 24.43 -7.94 19.07
N LYS A 176 23.37 -7.35 19.62
CA LYS A 176 22.50 -7.96 20.64
C LYS A 176 21.03 -7.65 20.40
N PHE A 177 20.17 -8.49 20.96
CA PHE A 177 18.75 -8.18 21.03
C PHE A 177 18.49 -7.12 22.11
N LEU A 178 17.84 -6.02 21.71
CA LEU A 178 17.40 -4.95 22.59
C LEU A 178 16.08 -5.30 23.27
N PHE A 179 15.23 -6.03 22.55
CA PHE A 179 13.93 -6.50 23.00
C PHE A 179 13.60 -7.83 22.31
N THR A 180 12.93 -8.73 23.04
CA THR A 180 12.37 -9.97 22.50
C THR A 180 11.02 -10.23 23.16
N SER A 181 10.02 -10.58 22.36
CA SER A 181 8.74 -11.04 22.90
C SER A 181 8.89 -12.39 23.60
N SER A 182 7.95 -12.67 24.49
CA SER A 182 7.72 -13.98 25.11
C SER A 182 6.58 -14.69 24.37
N SER A 183 6.48 -16.01 24.54
CA SER A 183 5.28 -16.78 24.16
C SER A 183 4.00 -16.28 24.85
N SER A 184 4.13 -15.58 25.98
CA SER A 184 3.01 -14.89 26.63
C SER A 184 2.94 -13.44 26.20
N SER A 185 1.82 -13.07 25.56
CA SER A 185 1.52 -11.67 25.21
C SER A 185 1.52 -10.76 26.45
N TRP A 186 1.00 -11.23 27.59
CA TRP A 186 1.00 -10.45 28.83
C TRP A 186 2.42 -10.13 29.32
N ILE A 187 3.29 -11.14 29.33
CA ILE A 187 4.71 -10.97 29.74
C ILE A 187 5.40 -10.00 28.78
N THR A 188 5.14 -10.13 27.48
CA THR A 188 5.68 -9.22 26.47
C THR A 188 5.24 -7.78 26.72
N SER A 189 3.94 -7.55 26.95
CA SER A 189 3.42 -6.22 27.28
C SER A 189 4.03 -5.65 28.56
N ALA A 190 4.14 -6.45 29.62
CA ALA A 190 4.77 -6.02 30.86
C ALA A 190 6.26 -5.63 30.66
N ARG A 191 7.02 -6.43 29.89
CA ARG A 191 8.42 -6.12 29.53
C ARG A 191 8.53 -4.86 28.70
N ALA A 192 7.62 -4.66 27.74
CA ALA A 192 7.61 -3.48 26.89
C ALA A 192 7.28 -2.22 27.70
N LEU A 193 6.25 -2.26 28.56
CA LEU A 193 5.89 -1.16 29.46
C LEU A 193 7.03 -0.82 30.42
N LEU A 194 7.70 -1.83 30.98
CA LEU A 194 8.85 -1.63 31.85
C LEU A 194 10.04 -0.99 31.11
N ARG A 195 10.31 -1.42 29.87
CA ARG A 195 11.46 -0.93 29.08
C ARG A 195 11.25 0.48 28.53
N TYR A 196 10.04 0.76 28.04
CA TYR A 196 9.75 1.94 27.23
C TYR A 196 8.88 2.99 27.93
N GLY A 197 8.26 2.62 29.05
CA GLY A 197 7.31 3.44 29.78
C GLY A 197 5.91 3.46 29.12
N PRO A 198 4.83 3.50 29.92
CA PRO A 198 3.46 3.49 29.39
C PRO A 198 3.12 4.73 28.55
N LEU A 199 3.73 5.87 28.84
CA LEU A 199 3.47 7.13 28.14
C LEU A 199 3.89 7.08 26.66
N SER A 200 5.02 6.45 26.33
CA SER A 200 5.49 6.34 24.94
C SER A 200 4.52 5.56 24.07
N VAL A 201 3.99 4.46 24.62
CA VAL A 201 2.98 3.63 23.98
C VAL A 201 1.69 4.42 23.76
N PHE A 202 1.15 5.02 24.83
CA PHE A 202 -0.10 5.78 24.76
C PHE A 202 -0.01 6.97 23.78
N ARG A 203 1.09 7.73 23.83
CA ARG A 203 1.31 8.87 22.92
C ARG A 203 1.40 8.43 21.46
N THR A 204 2.08 7.32 21.19
CA THR A 204 2.14 6.75 19.83
C THR A 204 0.76 6.35 19.34
N GLN A 205 -0.04 5.68 20.18
CA GLN A 205 -1.40 5.28 19.81
C GLN A 205 -2.29 6.48 19.51
N ARG A 206 -2.25 7.50 20.37
CA ARG A 206 -3.02 8.73 20.16
C ARG A 206 -2.61 9.44 18.86
N ALA A 207 -1.33 9.50 18.55
CA ALA A 207 -0.84 10.05 17.29
C ALA A 207 -1.39 9.26 16.11
N VAL A 208 -1.17 7.94 16.08
CA VAL A 208 -1.66 7.04 15.01
C VAL A 208 -3.18 7.16 14.84
N SER A 209 -3.96 7.20 15.92
CA SER A 209 -5.41 7.40 15.83
C SER A 209 -5.79 8.73 15.19
N SER A 210 -5.11 9.82 15.56
CA SER A 210 -5.34 11.14 14.96
C SER A 210 -4.96 11.18 13.47
N LEU A 211 -3.86 10.53 13.09
CA LEU A 211 -3.45 10.38 11.71
C LEU A 211 -4.48 9.55 10.90
N LEU A 212 -4.96 8.43 11.46
CA LEU A 212 -5.96 7.60 10.80
C LEU A 212 -7.31 8.32 10.68
N GLU A 213 -7.72 9.11 11.66
CA GLU A 213 -8.93 9.94 11.58
C GLU A 213 -8.85 10.93 10.40
N LYS A 214 -7.70 11.59 10.22
CA LYS A 214 -7.45 12.47 9.07
C LYS A 214 -7.46 11.68 7.76
N PHE A 215 -6.79 10.53 7.72
CA PHE A 215 -6.73 9.67 6.53
C PHE A 215 -8.12 9.18 6.11
N LEU A 216 -8.98 8.80 7.06
CA LEU A 216 -10.31 8.30 6.78
C LEU A 216 -11.28 9.36 6.24
N ARG A 217 -10.97 10.65 6.34
CA ARG A 217 -11.73 11.72 5.64
C ARG A 217 -11.72 11.55 4.13
N LEU A 218 -10.72 10.85 3.59
CA LEU A 218 -10.65 10.51 2.16
C LEU A 218 -11.78 9.60 1.68
N TYR A 219 -12.63 9.11 2.58
CA TYR A 219 -13.80 8.29 2.25
C TYR A 219 -15.08 8.90 2.83
N ASP A 220 -15.03 10.13 3.35
CA ASP A 220 -16.22 10.87 3.75
C ASP A 220 -16.83 11.55 2.52
N PRO A 221 -18.05 11.17 2.09
CA PRO A 221 -18.65 11.72 0.88
C PRO A 221 -18.89 13.23 0.97
N SER A 222 -19.29 13.73 2.14
CA SER A 222 -19.57 15.17 2.33
C SER A 222 -18.29 16.00 2.24
N TRP A 223 -17.21 15.54 2.87
CA TRP A 223 -15.91 16.20 2.80
C TRP A 223 -15.35 16.20 1.38
N LEU A 224 -15.49 15.10 0.65
CA LEU A 224 -15.03 15.02 -0.74
C LEU A 224 -15.82 15.93 -1.68
N HIS A 225 -17.14 16.00 -1.49
CA HIS A 225 -18.00 16.92 -2.23
C HIS A 225 -17.58 18.38 -1.99
N ASP A 226 -17.46 18.79 -0.71
CA ASP A 226 -17.11 20.16 -0.32
C ASP A 226 -15.70 20.56 -0.79
N ARG A 227 -14.74 19.64 -0.72
CA ARG A 227 -13.37 19.87 -1.18
C ARG A 227 -13.29 19.99 -2.71
N GLY A 228 -14.16 19.28 -3.44
CA GLY A 228 -14.11 19.21 -4.90
C GLY A 228 -12.90 18.41 -5.39
N VAL A 229 -12.49 18.62 -6.64
CA VAL A 229 -11.33 17.95 -7.26
C VAL A 229 -10.07 18.81 -7.11
N MET A 230 -8.91 18.18 -6.93
CA MET A 230 -7.62 18.87 -6.76
C MET A 230 -6.67 18.61 -7.94
N ASP A 231 -5.92 19.66 -8.30
CA ASP A 231 -4.97 19.70 -9.42
C ASP A 231 -3.50 19.56 -9.01
N SER A 232 -3.22 19.38 -7.71
CA SER A 232 -1.88 19.14 -7.18
C SER A 232 -1.93 18.13 -6.01
N VAL A 233 -0.81 17.45 -5.77
CA VAL A 233 -0.70 16.57 -4.58
C VAL A 233 -0.57 17.42 -3.33
N GLU A 234 0.12 18.56 -3.41
CA GLU A 234 0.30 19.54 -2.35
C GLU A 234 -1.05 19.96 -1.74
N ASP A 235 -1.95 20.50 -2.56
CA ASP A 235 -3.25 20.98 -2.09
C ASP A 235 -4.09 19.83 -1.53
N PHE A 236 -4.02 18.66 -2.17
CA PHE A 236 -4.67 17.45 -1.69
C PHE A 236 -4.20 17.07 -0.28
N VAL A 237 -2.89 16.95 -0.04
CA VAL A 237 -2.37 16.50 1.26
C VAL A 237 -2.54 17.55 2.36
N GLU A 238 -2.48 18.83 2.01
CA GLU A 238 -2.76 19.93 2.94
C GLU A 238 -4.24 19.94 3.35
N ALA A 239 -5.16 19.77 2.41
CA ALA A 239 -6.60 19.71 2.70
C ALA A 239 -6.95 18.55 3.66
N VAL A 240 -6.26 17.41 3.54
CA VAL A 240 -6.42 16.25 4.44
C VAL A 240 -5.81 16.53 5.83
N GLY A 241 -4.89 17.49 5.94
CA GLY A 241 -4.14 17.77 7.17
C GLY A 241 -2.97 16.80 7.41
N LEU A 242 -2.45 16.20 6.33
CA LEU A 242 -1.33 15.24 6.31
C LEU A 242 -0.22 15.69 5.33
N GLY A 243 -0.09 17.01 5.16
CA GLY A 243 0.87 17.65 4.28
C GLY A 243 2.20 18.01 4.95
N ARG A 244 2.68 19.23 4.72
CA ARG A 244 4.03 19.73 5.03
C ARG A 244 4.42 19.57 6.49
N GLU A 245 3.49 19.70 7.43
CA GLU A 245 3.77 19.50 8.85
C GLU A 245 4.40 18.12 9.11
N TYR A 246 3.96 17.10 8.36
CA TYR A 246 4.51 15.76 8.44
C TYR A 246 5.64 15.50 7.42
N THR A 247 5.53 16.00 6.19
CA THR A 247 6.47 15.61 5.12
C THR A 247 7.78 16.38 5.12
N THR A 248 7.84 17.54 5.79
CA THR A 248 9.07 18.36 5.88
C THR A 248 9.93 18.06 7.11
N ARG A 249 9.49 17.16 7.99
CA ARG A 249 10.17 16.80 9.24
C ARG A 249 10.60 15.32 9.20
N SER A 250 11.74 15.00 9.81
CA SER A 250 12.12 13.60 9.99
C SER A 250 11.18 12.92 11.00
N GLY A 251 11.00 11.61 10.85
CA GLY A 251 10.24 10.79 11.79
C GLY A 251 10.83 10.84 13.20
N GLU A 252 12.15 10.97 13.32
CA GLU A 252 12.82 11.13 14.61
C GLU A 252 12.40 12.44 15.30
N SER A 253 12.49 13.58 14.61
CA SER A 253 12.08 14.88 15.17
C SER A 253 10.59 14.91 15.50
N TRP A 254 9.76 14.25 14.68
CA TRP A 254 8.33 14.14 14.95
C TRP A 254 8.05 13.33 16.21
N ALA A 255 8.63 12.13 16.31
CA ALA A 255 8.46 11.25 17.45
C ALA A 255 8.94 11.90 18.75
N ARG A 256 10.07 12.61 18.74
CA ARG A 256 10.64 13.28 19.92
C ARG A 256 9.92 14.57 20.28
N ASP A 257 9.69 15.46 19.33
CA ASP A 257 9.30 16.84 19.64
C ASP A 257 7.78 17.04 19.65
N VAL A 258 7.06 16.32 18.78
CA VAL A 258 5.60 16.42 18.63
C VAL A 258 4.88 15.30 19.38
N VAL A 259 5.20 14.04 19.09
CA VAL A 259 4.58 12.91 19.78
C VAL A 259 5.11 12.78 21.21
N ARG A 260 6.36 13.24 21.46
CA ARG A 260 7.02 13.23 22.77
C ARG A 260 7.19 11.82 23.35
N VAL A 261 7.62 10.87 22.53
CA VAL A 261 7.97 9.52 22.99
C VAL A 261 9.41 9.45 23.50
N GLY A 262 9.72 8.47 24.35
CA GLY A 262 11.06 8.31 24.91
C GLY A 262 12.10 7.81 23.89
N GLU A 263 13.36 8.17 24.11
CA GLU A 263 14.51 7.82 23.24
C GLU A 263 14.60 6.35 22.84
N ARG A 264 14.40 5.43 23.79
CA ARG A 264 14.40 3.98 23.50
C ARG A 264 13.22 3.56 22.62
N TRP A 265 12.07 4.21 22.76
CA TRP A 265 10.91 3.91 21.90
C TRP A 265 11.17 4.36 20.46
N VAL A 266 11.80 5.53 20.28
CA VAL A 266 12.22 6.03 18.96
C VAL A 266 13.25 5.11 18.33
N GLY A 267 14.39 4.92 19.00
CA GLY A 267 15.54 4.20 18.44
C GLY A 267 15.37 2.69 18.35
N GLU A 268 14.32 2.10 18.92
CA GLU A 268 14.10 0.65 18.86
C GLU A 268 12.79 0.32 18.14
N VAL A 269 11.68 0.91 18.57
CA VAL A 269 10.34 0.54 18.09
C VAL A 269 9.99 1.29 16.81
N TRP A 270 10.09 2.61 16.79
CA TRP A 270 9.85 3.38 15.56
C TRP A 270 10.88 3.02 14.48
N GLU A 271 12.17 3.05 14.82
CA GLU A 271 13.27 2.63 13.94
C GLU A 271 13.08 1.22 13.37
N GLY A 272 12.72 0.25 14.21
CA GLY A 272 12.48 -1.13 13.77
C GLY A 272 11.33 -1.24 12.76
N ASN A 273 10.26 -0.49 12.97
CA ASN A 273 9.10 -0.46 12.08
C ASN A 273 9.38 0.30 10.78
N THR A 274 10.07 1.45 10.82
CA THR A 274 10.41 2.19 9.58
C THR A 274 11.38 1.42 8.71
N ARG A 275 12.35 0.73 9.32
CA ARG A 275 13.28 -0.15 8.59
C ARG A 275 12.55 -1.36 8.00
N ALA A 276 11.62 -1.98 8.72
CA ALA A 276 10.88 -3.12 8.19
C ALA A 276 9.89 -2.77 7.07
N ASN A 277 9.19 -1.63 7.17
CA ASN A 277 8.17 -1.22 6.20
C ASN A 277 8.77 -0.45 5.01
N TYR A 278 9.69 0.48 5.28
CA TYR A 278 10.24 1.42 4.30
C TYR A 278 11.74 1.28 4.08
N ALA A 279 12.41 0.30 4.69
CA ALA A 279 13.85 0.10 4.57
C ALA A 279 14.68 1.37 4.86
N MET A 280 14.13 2.29 5.66
CA MET A 280 14.70 3.59 5.99
C MET A 280 14.79 3.78 7.50
N ASN A 281 15.86 4.45 7.93
CA ASN A 281 16.05 4.83 9.32
C ASN A 281 15.14 6.01 9.68
N ILE A 282 14.76 6.09 10.96
CA ILE A 282 13.82 7.06 11.53
C ILE A 282 14.31 8.51 11.42
N ASP A 283 15.64 8.71 11.41
CA ASP A 283 16.27 10.01 11.24
C ASP A 283 16.25 10.49 9.78
N LYS A 284 16.03 9.59 8.82
CA LYS A 284 16.02 9.88 7.38
C LYS A 284 14.64 9.88 6.75
N ILE A 285 13.70 9.08 7.26
CA ILE A 285 12.33 9.03 6.74
C ILE A 285 11.51 10.22 7.26
N HIS A 286 10.57 10.75 6.48
CA HIS A 286 9.68 11.82 6.91
C HIS A 286 8.63 11.34 7.91
N ALA A 287 8.07 12.26 8.69
CA ALA A 287 7.21 11.95 9.83
C ALA A 287 5.97 11.14 9.45
N LEU A 288 5.34 11.47 8.32
CA LEU A 288 4.12 10.79 7.89
C LEU A 288 4.35 9.28 7.71
N ALA A 289 5.35 8.88 6.91
CA ALA A 289 5.64 7.48 6.66
C ALA A 289 6.17 6.78 7.92
N ALA A 290 6.91 7.50 8.77
CA ALA A 290 7.31 7.00 10.07
C ALA A 290 6.11 6.62 10.94
N GLU A 291 5.12 7.49 11.04
CA GLU A 291 3.93 7.26 11.86
C GLU A 291 3.01 6.21 11.26
N PHE A 292 2.84 6.17 9.94
CA PHE A 292 2.11 5.08 9.27
C PHE A 292 2.77 3.70 9.48
N SER A 293 4.09 3.62 9.64
CA SER A 293 4.77 2.37 9.99
C SER A 293 4.37 1.83 11.38
N MET A 294 3.77 2.68 12.21
CA MET A 294 3.19 2.32 13.51
C MET A 294 1.71 1.91 13.40
N ALA A 295 1.08 2.03 12.23
CA ALA A 295 -0.34 1.74 12.02
C ALA A 295 -0.59 0.31 11.45
N THR A 296 0.18 -0.68 11.89
CA THR A 296 0.18 -2.02 11.24
C THR A 296 -0.86 -3.00 11.77
N GLY A 297 -1.68 -2.61 12.76
CA GLY A 297 -2.67 -3.47 13.42
C GLY A 297 -3.72 -4.11 12.49
N GLY A 298 -3.98 -5.41 12.66
CA GLY A 298 -5.03 -6.11 11.89
C GLY A 298 -4.66 -6.43 10.45
N ALA A 299 -3.38 -6.67 10.18
CA ALA A 299 -2.88 -6.99 8.84
C ALA A 299 -3.58 -8.20 8.21
N SER A 300 -3.93 -8.08 6.95
CA SER A 300 -4.62 -9.06 6.12
C SER A 300 -3.88 -9.24 4.79
N GLN A 301 -4.10 -10.38 4.16
CA GLN A 301 -3.65 -10.73 2.81
C GLN A 301 -4.79 -11.43 2.07
N VAL A 302 -4.78 -11.37 0.74
CA VAL A 302 -5.67 -12.21 -0.08
C VAL A 302 -5.05 -13.60 -0.23
N GLU A 303 -5.85 -14.65 -0.04
CA GLU A 303 -5.45 -16.03 -0.31
C GLU A 303 -5.02 -16.17 -1.78
N GLY A 304 -3.83 -16.73 -2.04
CA GLY A 304 -3.27 -16.80 -3.41
C GLY A 304 -2.59 -15.52 -3.89
N GLY A 305 -2.74 -14.40 -3.17
CA GLY A 305 -1.95 -13.19 -3.35
C GLY A 305 -2.73 -11.90 -3.63
N ASN A 306 -2.16 -10.77 -3.21
CA ASN A 306 -2.80 -9.45 -3.23
C ASN A 306 -3.02 -8.90 -4.66
N HIS A 307 -2.28 -9.38 -5.66
CA HIS A 307 -2.45 -8.97 -7.05
C HIS A 307 -3.85 -9.26 -7.61
N GLN A 308 -4.56 -10.24 -7.05
CA GLN A 308 -5.91 -10.61 -7.47
C GLN A 308 -6.91 -9.45 -7.34
N ILE A 309 -6.72 -8.55 -6.37
CA ILE A 309 -7.54 -7.33 -6.24
C ILE A 309 -7.50 -6.51 -7.54
N PHE A 310 -6.30 -6.33 -8.09
CA PHE A 310 -6.08 -5.51 -9.27
C PHE A 310 -6.44 -6.24 -10.56
N GLN A 311 -6.28 -7.56 -10.60
CA GLN A 311 -6.83 -8.37 -11.70
C GLN A 311 -8.35 -8.27 -11.77
N SER A 312 -9.05 -8.38 -10.63
CA SER A 312 -10.50 -8.25 -10.57
C SER A 312 -10.97 -6.85 -10.98
N MET A 313 -10.27 -5.80 -10.55
CA MET A 313 -10.55 -4.42 -10.99
C MET A 313 -10.46 -4.25 -12.51
N LEU A 314 -9.45 -4.85 -13.16
CA LEU A 314 -9.31 -4.80 -14.62
C LEU A 314 -10.39 -5.60 -15.34
N ALA A 315 -10.75 -6.77 -14.79
CA ALA A 315 -11.79 -7.61 -15.34
C ALA A 315 -13.17 -6.94 -15.26
N ASP A 316 -13.50 -6.36 -14.10
CA ASP A 316 -14.73 -5.59 -13.88
C ASP A 316 -14.84 -4.38 -14.82
N ALA A 317 -13.73 -3.68 -15.06
CA ALA A 317 -13.68 -2.55 -15.99
C ALA A 317 -13.92 -2.93 -17.46
N GLY A 318 -13.86 -4.22 -17.81
CA GLY A 318 -13.84 -4.70 -19.19
C GLY A 318 -12.59 -4.25 -19.95
N ALA A 319 -11.44 -4.13 -19.26
CA ALA A 319 -10.23 -3.59 -19.86
C ALA A 319 -9.57 -4.56 -20.84
N LYS A 320 -9.09 -4.03 -21.97
CA LYS A 320 -8.22 -4.75 -22.92
C LYS A 320 -6.80 -4.75 -22.38
N LEU A 321 -6.39 -5.86 -21.76
CA LEU A 321 -5.09 -6.00 -21.12
C LEU A 321 -4.04 -6.60 -22.07
N TYR A 322 -2.92 -5.88 -22.24
CA TYR A 322 -1.75 -6.33 -22.97
C TYR A 322 -0.55 -6.47 -22.02
N LEU A 323 -0.29 -7.71 -21.58
CA LEU A 323 0.90 -8.08 -20.80
C LEU A 323 2.14 -8.17 -21.71
N GLY A 324 3.34 -8.11 -21.12
CA GLY A 324 4.61 -8.18 -21.86
C GLY A 324 4.81 -7.06 -22.88
N THR A 325 4.05 -5.97 -22.76
CA THR A 325 3.97 -4.90 -23.75
C THR A 325 4.52 -3.61 -23.16
N LEU A 326 5.76 -3.28 -23.54
CA LEU A 326 6.43 -2.06 -23.13
C LEU A 326 5.96 -0.91 -24.02
N VAL A 327 5.37 0.13 -23.42
CA VAL A 327 5.16 1.42 -24.09
C VAL A 327 6.51 2.14 -24.18
N GLU A 328 6.95 2.47 -25.39
CA GLU A 328 8.25 3.07 -25.70
C GLU A 328 8.16 4.58 -25.92
N ASP A 329 7.04 5.06 -26.47
CA ASP A 329 6.75 6.48 -26.61
C ASP A 329 5.24 6.74 -26.59
N ILE A 330 4.87 7.97 -26.21
CA ILE A 330 3.51 8.48 -26.35
C ILE A 330 3.61 9.79 -27.11
N ILE A 331 3.00 9.83 -28.29
CA ILE A 331 3.14 10.96 -29.22
C ILE A 331 1.83 11.74 -29.23
N PRO A 332 1.82 12.98 -28.68
CA PRO A 332 0.69 13.87 -28.84
C PRO A 332 0.51 14.26 -30.31
N GLN A 333 -0.73 14.32 -30.77
CA GLN A 333 -1.09 14.80 -32.09
C GLN A 333 -2.42 15.56 -32.05
N GLU A 334 -2.55 16.56 -32.92
CA GLU A 334 -3.82 17.24 -33.16
C GLU A 334 -4.46 16.63 -34.41
N LYS A 335 -5.67 16.08 -34.26
CA LYS A 335 -6.41 15.42 -35.35
C LYS A 335 -7.89 15.79 -35.25
N ASP A 336 -8.44 16.28 -36.35
CA ASP A 336 -9.85 16.71 -36.45
C ASP A 336 -10.25 17.76 -35.38
N GLY A 337 -9.32 18.65 -35.02
CA GLY A 337 -9.53 19.66 -33.97
C GLY A 337 -9.59 19.09 -32.55
N SER A 338 -9.19 17.82 -32.38
CA SER A 338 -9.11 17.15 -31.08
C SER A 338 -7.69 16.65 -30.83
N ARG A 339 -7.25 16.82 -29.58
CA ARG A 339 -5.98 16.25 -29.11
C ARG A 339 -6.12 14.73 -28.97
N ARG A 340 -5.17 14.00 -29.54
CA ARG A 340 -5.07 12.54 -29.53
C ARG A 340 -3.65 12.12 -29.16
N PHE A 341 -3.49 10.85 -28.81
CA PHE A 341 -2.18 10.26 -28.50
C PHE A 341 -1.99 8.97 -29.27
N VAL A 342 -0.83 8.83 -29.91
CA VAL A 342 -0.38 7.57 -30.53
C VAL A 342 0.49 6.83 -29.52
N ILE A 343 0.09 5.60 -29.19
CA ILE A 343 0.85 4.73 -28.28
C ILE A 343 1.82 3.89 -29.10
N LYS A 344 3.13 4.10 -28.88
CA LYS A 344 4.17 3.25 -29.46
C LYS A 344 4.60 2.19 -28.48
N THR A 345 4.66 0.95 -28.93
CA THR A 345 5.03 -0.19 -28.10
C THR A 345 6.09 -1.04 -28.78
N ASN A 346 6.75 -1.92 -28.01
CA ASN A 346 7.66 -2.94 -28.53
C ASN A 346 6.97 -4.00 -29.42
N ARG A 347 5.63 -3.98 -29.53
CA ARG A 347 4.84 -4.90 -30.36
C ARG A 347 4.35 -4.18 -31.61
N THR A 348 4.80 -4.64 -32.77
CA THR A 348 4.50 -4.02 -34.07
C THR A 348 3.02 -3.87 -34.37
N GLU A 349 2.22 -4.84 -33.94
CA GLU A 349 0.77 -4.90 -34.13
C GLU A 349 0.01 -3.90 -33.26
N LEU A 350 0.63 -3.36 -32.20
CA LEU A 350 0.05 -2.36 -31.29
C LEU A 350 0.76 -1.00 -31.41
N ALA A 351 1.68 -0.81 -32.35
CA ALA A 351 2.61 0.32 -32.37
C ALA A 351 1.99 1.67 -32.80
N ASN A 352 0.72 1.70 -33.19
CA ASN A 352 0.03 2.90 -33.67
C ASN A 352 -1.41 3.02 -33.14
N GLU A 353 -1.68 2.50 -31.94
CA GLU A 353 -2.99 2.66 -31.31
C GLU A 353 -3.25 4.13 -30.97
N GLU A 354 -4.33 4.71 -31.53
CA GLU A 354 -4.74 6.09 -31.24
C GLU A 354 -5.76 6.14 -30.10
N VAL A 355 -5.50 6.98 -29.08
CA VAL A 355 -6.38 7.17 -27.92
C VAL A 355 -6.70 8.64 -27.66
N ASP A 356 -7.80 8.89 -26.95
CA ASP A 356 -8.27 10.22 -26.51
C ASP A 356 -7.54 10.72 -25.25
N HIS A 357 -7.10 9.81 -24.38
CA HIS A 357 -6.60 10.14 -23.06
C HIS A 357 -5.63 9.06 -22.55
N VAL A 358 -4.68 9.47 -21.71
CA VAL A 358 -3.68 8.58 -21.13
C VAL A 358 -3.66 8.70 -19.60
N PHE A 359 -3.70 7.56 -18.91
CA PHE A 359 -3.35 7.45 -17.49
C PHE A 359 -1.98 6.78 -17.37
N TRP A 360 -0.98 7.54 -16.93
CA TRP A 360 0.37 7.05 -16.73
C TRP A 360 0.59 6.58 -15.28
N ALA A 361 0.62 5.27 -15.07
CA ALA A 361 0.74 4.66 -13.75
C ALA A 361 2.18 4.20 -13.40
N ALA A 362 3.09 4.18 -14.36
CA ALA A 362 4.49 3.80 -14.12
C ALA A 362 5.29 4.95 -13.47
N PRO A 363 6.34 4.67 -12.67
CA PRO A 363 7.26 5.71 -12.22
C PRO A 363 7.97 6.39 -13.40
N TRP A 364 7.81 7.71 -13.56
CA TRP A 364 8.31 8.43 -14.74
C TRP A 364 9.81 8.19 -15.01
N ARG A 365 10.65 8.28 -13.96
CA ARG A 365 12.10 8.07 -14.09
C ARG A 365 12.47 6.72 -14.70
N LEU A 366 11.67 5.68 -14.46
CA LEU A 366 11.99 4.32 -14.91
C LEU A 366 11.63 4.09 -16.37
N GLN A 367 10.77 4.94 -16.95
CA GLN A 367 10.21 4.73 -18.29
C GLN A 367 9.72 6.06 -18.89
N GLY A 368 10.55 7.10 -18.86
CA GLY A 368 10.18 8.43 -19.41
C GLY A 368 9.95 8.39 -20.92
N MET A 369 9.14 9.32 -21.42
CA MET A 369 8.73 9.38 -22.83
C MET A 369 9.26 10.65 -23.50
N LYS A 370 10.14 10.48 -24.49
CA LYS A 370 10.82 11.62 -25.14
C LYS A 370 9.88 12.58 -25.84
N SER A 371 8.80 12.07 -26.44
CA SER A 371 7.84 12.93 -27.14
C SER A 371 6.97 13.71 -26.16
N LEU A 372 6.52 13.06 -25.08
CA LEU A 372 5.70 13.71 -24.07
C LEU A 372 6.46 14.74 -23.24
N GLU A 373 7.74 14.48 -22.91
CA GLU A 373 8.58 15.38 -22.10
C GLU A 373 8.72 16.79 -22.69
N LYS A 374 8.60 16.93 -24.01
CA LYS A 374 8.67 18.22 -24.70
C LYS A 374 7.49 19.13 -24.39
N GLU A 375 6.38 18.56 -23.93
CA GLU A 375 5.11 19.25 -23.68
C GLU A 375 4.73 19.28 -22.20
N PHE A 376 5.70 18.97 -21.33
CA PHE A 376 5.49 19.01 -19.89
C PHE A 376 5.15 20.41 -19.42
N ILE A 377 4.05 20.51 -18.67
CA ILE A 377 3.65 21.77 -18.02
C ILE A 377 4.73 22.19 -17.03
N GLU A 378 5.27 21.22 -16.29
CA GLU A 378 6.36 21.41 -15.33
C GLU A 378 7.40 20.28 -15.45
N PRO A 379 8.70 20.58 -15.26
CA PRO A 379 9.73 19.55 -15.23
C PRO A 379 9.49 18.52 -14.12
N MET A 380 9.63 17.24 -14.45
CA MET A 380 9.51 16.16 -13.45
C MET A 380 10.66 16.24 -12.43
N PRO A 381 10.37 16.33 -11.12
CA PRO A 381 11.43 16.38 -10.11
C PRO A 381 12.20 15.06 -10.04
N PRO A 382 13.48 15.07 -9.62
CA PRO A 382 14.23 13.84 -9.38
C PRO A 382 13.64 13.11 -8.15
N ILE A 383 13.11 11.91 -8.38
CA ILE A 383 12.59 11.05 -7.31
C ILE A 383 13.51 9.85 -7.15
N PRO A 384 14.41 9.82 -6.14
CA PRO A 384 15.24 8.65 -5.87
C PRO A 384 14.38 7.53 -5.30
N TYR A 385 14.67 6.28 -5.66
CA TYR A 385 13.98 5.09 -5.15
C TYR A 385 14.86 4.30 -4.20
N VAL A 386 14.22 3.52 -3.32
CA VAL A 386 14.88 2.50 -2.50
C VAL A 386 15.07 1.26 -3.35
N ARG A 387 16.33 0.99 -3.74
CA ARG A 387 16.75 -0.25 -4.38
C ARG A 387 16.78 -1.35 -3.33
N LEU A 388 15.74 -2.19 -3.33
CA LEU A 388 15.51 -3.18 -2.31
C LEU A 388 15.91 -4.57 -2.81
N HIS A 389 16.61 -5.32 -1.96
CA HIS A 389 16.89 -6.73 -2.19
C HIS A 389 16.03 -7.57 -1.26
N VAL A 390 15.08 -8.30 -1.85
CA VAL A 390 14.22 -9.26 -1.16
C VAL A 390 14.77 -10.66 -1.44
N THR A 391 15.23 -11.34 -0.39
CA THR A 391 15.65 -12.73 -0.46
C THR A 391 14.58 -13.58 0.19
N TYR A 392 13.90 -14.40 -0.62
CA TYR A 392 13.09 -15.49 -0.14
C TYR A 392 13.88 -16.78 -0.19
N LEU A 393 13.71 -17.61 0.82
CA LEU A 393 14.31 -18.94 0.86
C LEU A 393 13.43 -19.90 1.63
N THR A 394 13.72 -21.18 1.49
CA THR A 394 13.24 -22.21 2.39
C THR A 394 14.39 -22.87 3.13
N THR A 395 14.09 -23.45 4.30
CA THR A 395 15.06 -24.13 5.16
C THR A 395 14.38 -25.17 6.04
N THR A 396 15.11 -26.19 6.47
CA THR A 396 14.68 -27.17 7.48
C THR A 396 14.76 -26.62 8.92
N GLN A 397 15.36 -25.44 9.08
CA GLN A 397 15.58 -24.81 10.39
C GLN A 397 14.36 -24.00 10.82
N LYS A 398 13.76 -24.37 11.96
CA LYS A 398 12.53 -23.73 12.49
C LYS A 398 12.72 -22.28 12.92
N HIS A 399 13.96 -21.90 13.23
CA HIS A 399 14.35 -20.57 13.67
C HIS A 399 15.77 -20.26 13.19
N PRO A 400 16.18 -18.98 13.18
CA PRO A 400 17.57 -18.62 12.94
C PRO A 400 18.56 -19.34 13.88
N ALA A 401 19.80 -19.52 13.43
CA ALA A 401 20.88 -20.05 14.25
C ALA A 401 21.21 -19.07 15.41
N PRO A 402 21.13 -19.50 16.68
CA PRO A 402 21.49 -18.66 17.82
C PRO A 402 22.93 -18.13 17.77
N SER A 403 23.85 -18.94 17.24
CA SER A 403 25.27 -18.60 17.09
C SER A 403 25.50 -17.37 16.21
N PHE A 404 24.66 -17.14 15.19
CA PHE A 404 24.71 -15.93 14.37
C PHE A 404 24.52 -14.66 15.21
N PHE A 405 23.69 -14.74 16.24
CA PHE A 405 23.38 -13.65 17.16
C PHE A 405 24.29 -13.64 18.40
N GLY A 406 25.35 -14.45 18.42
CA GLY A 406 26.25 -14.57 19.57
C GLY A 406 25.60 -15.20 20.80
N LEU A 407 24.55 -16.00 20.61
CA LEU A 407 23.79 -16.63 21.68
C LEU A 407 24.10 -18.15 21.78
N PRO A 408 24.00 -18.75 22.97
CA PRO A 408 24.13 -20.21 23.15
C PRO A 408 23.15 -21.00 22.29
N SER A 409 23.53 -22.21 21.87
CA SER A 409 22.75 -23.08 20.97
C SER A 409 21.33 -23.38 21.45
N GLU A 410 21.10 -23.39 22.77
CA GLU A 410 19.79 -23.64 23.38
C GLU A 410 18.86 -22.40 23.41
N SER A 411 19.33 -21.26 22.89
CA SER A 411 18.56 -20.01 22.94
C SER A 411 17.43 -20.03 21.94
N THR A 412 16.22 -19.70 22.38
CA THR A 412 15.09 -19.48 21.48
C THR A 412 15.23 -18.13 20.78
N ILE A 413 15.26 -18.13 19.44
CA ILE A 413 15.33 -16.91 18.63
C ILE A 413 13.94 -16.57 18.09
N PRO A 414 13.52 -15.28 18.15
CA PRO A 414 12.29 -14.84 17.51
C PRO A 414 12.28 -15.11 16.00
N THR A 415 11.13 -15.55 15.49
CA THR A 415 10.90 -15.80 14.05
C THR A 415 10.76 -14.52 13.23
N THR A 416 10.50 -13.38 13.89
CA THR A 416 10.55 -12.06 13.27
C THR A 416 11.63 -11.23 13.93
N ILE A 417 12.56 -10.71 13.13
CA ILE A 417 13.66 -9.89 13.60
C ILE A 417 13.60 -8.54 12.90
N LEU A 418 13.32 -7.50 13.67
CA LEU A 418 13.46 -6.10 13.27
C LEU A 418 14.87 -5.64 13.63
N THR A 419 15.34 -4.59 12.97
CA THR A 419 16.67 -4.04 13.22
C THR A 419 16.65 -2.59 13.60
N SER A 420 17.60 -2.17 14.43
CA SER A 420 17.84 -0.76 14.76
C SER A 420 19.23 -0.35 14.29
N ALA A 421 19.34 0.71 13.48
CA ALA A 421 20.64 1.25 13.07
C ALA A 421 21.23 2.16 14.15
N HIS A 422 20.38 2.90 14.86
CA HIS A 422 20.78 3.92 15.83
C HIS A 422 20.01 3.80 17.15
N PRO A 423 20.19 2.71 17.92
CA PRO A 423 19.50 2.57 19.19
C PRO A 423 20.03 3.58 20.23
N SER A 424 19.19 3.91 21.20
CA SER A 424 19.59 4.74 22.34
C SER A 424 20.74 4.06 23.10
N ARG A 425 21.85 4.77 23.25
CA ARG A 425 23.09 4.29 23.87
C ARG A 425 23.62 5.29 24.89
N SER A 426 24.46 4.82 25.81
CA SER A 426 25.23 5.69 26.69
C SER A 426 26.12 6.61 25.84
N PRO A 427 26.33 7.90 26.23
CA PRO A 427 27.09 8.86 25.44
C PRO A 427 28.50 8.41 25.02
N ASN A 428 29.12 7.52 25.80
CA ASN A 428 30.48 7.03 25.58
C ASN A 428 30.54 5.69 24.83
N ALA A 429 29.41 5.13 24.39
CA ALA A 429 29.41 3.88 23.66
C ALA A 429 29.90 4.08 22.21
N PRO A 430 30.74 3.19 21.66
CA PRO A 430 31.15 3.28 20.26
C PRO A 430 29.94 3.17 19.34
N SER A 431 29.98 3.86 18.19
CA SER A 431 28.98 3.67 17.14
C SER A 431 29.10 2.25 16.59
N LEU A 432 27.95 1.63 16.33
CA LEU A 432 27.91 0.34 15.65
C LEU A 432 27.71 0.56 14.15
N PRO A 433 28.28 -0.32 13.30
CA PRO A 433 27.84 -0.38 11.92
C PRO A 433 26.36 -0.76 11.89
N PRO A 434 25.57 -0.22 10.94
CA PRO A 434 24.17 -0.57 10.82
C PRO A 434 24.00 -2.07 10.49
N PRO A 435 22.92 -2.71 10.93
CA PRO A 435 22.62 -4.10 10.58
C PRO A 435 22.58 -4.32 9.06
N LYS A 436 23.10 -5.48 8.60
CA LYS A 436 23.20 -5.83 7.17
C LYS A 436 21.84 -6.09 6.49
N PHE A 437 20.79 -6.28 7.28
CA PHE A 437 19.41 -6.47 6.82
C PHE A 437 18.49 -5.51 7.56
N GLN A 438 17.33 -5.23 6.98
CA GLN A 438 16.31 -4.36 7.56
C GLN A 438 15.34 -5.17 8.43
N SER A 439 14.91 -6.33 7.94
CA SER A 439 14.08 -7.28 8.68
C SER A 439 14.25 -8.71 8.17
N ILE A 440 13.91 -9.67 9.03
CA ILE A 440 13.77 -11.07 8.67
C ILE A 440 12.48 -11.64 9.28
N THR A 441 11.81 -12.50 8.53
CA THR A 441 10.60 -13.18 8.97
C THR A 441 10.59 -14.64 8.52
N TRP A 442 10.38 -15.57 9.45
CA TRP A 442 9.96 -16.95 9.19
C TRP A 442 8.43 -16.98 9.08
N HIS A 443 7.93 -17.42 7.93
CA HIS A 443 6.51 -17.42 7.55
C HIS A 443 5.81 -18.76 7.86
N GLY A 444 6.46 -19.65 8.61
CA GLY A 444 5.97 -21.01 8.87
C GLY A 444 6.33 -21.98 7.75
N GLU A 445 5.70 -23.15 7.76
CA GLU A 445 5.97 -24.20 6.78
C GLU A 445 5.51 -23.78 5.37
N SER A 446 6.36 -24.04 4.39
CA SER A 446 6.13 -23.84 2.96
C SER A 446 5.03 -24.77 2.44
N PHE A 447 5.04 -26.03 2.89
CA PHE A 447 3.92 -26.96 2.73
C PHE A 447 3.52 -27.50 4.10
N PRO A 448 2.22 -27.61 4.42
CA PRO A 448 1.77 -28.20 5.67
C PRO A 448 2.36 -29.59 5.90
N GLY A 449 3.11 -29.78 7.00
CA GLY A 449 3.73 -31.05 7.39
C GLY A 449 5.10 -31.33 6.77
N SER A 450 5.64 -30.42 5.95
CA SER A 450 6.94 -30.62 5.28
C SER A 450 8.15 -30.50 6.20
N ASN A 451 8.02 -29.83 7.35
CA ASN A 451 9.15 -29.33 8.15
C ASN A 451 10.14 -28.45 7.33
N GLU A 452 9.68 -27.86 6.24
CA GLU A 452 10.44 -26.90 5.44
C GLU A 452 9.80 -25.51 5.58
N TYR A 453 10.53 -24.54 6.10
CA TYR A 453 10.03 -23.23 6.52
C TYR A 453 10.40 -22.14 5.52
N ALA A 454 9.43 -21.31 5.13
CA ALA A 454 9.65 -20.15 4.27
C ALA A 454 10.21 -18.98 5.09
N VAL A 455 11.23 -18.31 4.55
CA VAL A 455 11.89 -17.17 5.17
C VAL A 455 12.00 -16.01 4.18
N LYS A 456 11.65 -14.81 4.64
CA LYS A 456 11.82 -13.55 3.93
C LYS A 456 12.86 -12.69 4.62
N ILE A 457 13.86 -12.23 3.86
CA ILE A 457 14.86 -11.27 4.32
C ILE A 457 14.81 -10.02 3.45
N ILE A 458 14.69 -8.86 4.08
CA ILE A 458 14.72 -7.55 3.41
C ILE A 458 16.07 -6.88 3.70
N SER A 459 16.74 -6.41 2.66
CA SER A 459 18.07 -5.80 2.77
C SER A 459 18.30 -4.71 1.70
N LEU A 460 19.26 -3.83 1.94
CA LEU A 460 19.66 -2.78 0.99
C LEU A 460 20.78 -3.23 0.03
N THR A 461 21.32 -4.44 0.22
CA THR A 461 22.35 -5.04 -0.64
C THR A 461 22.09 -6.52 -0.79
N ARG A 462 22.57 -7.13 -1.88
CA ARG A 462 22.43 -8.57 -2.09
C ARG A 462 23.17 -9.37 -1.00
N LEU A 463 22.44 -10.20 -0.27
CA LEU A 463 23.01 -11.14 0.71
C LEU A 463 23.66 -12.34 0.03
N SER A 464 24.90 -12.65 0.43
CA SER A 464 25.67 -13.80 -0.08
C SER A 464 25.16 -15.12 0.47
N ASP A 465 25.39 -16.22 -0.24
CA ASP A 465 25.02 -17.57 0.24
C ASP A 465 25.71 -17.92 1.56
N ARG A 466 26.95 -17.43 1.76
CA ARG A 466 27.65 -17.54 3.05
C ARG A 466 26.87 -16.86 4.18
N PHE A 467 26.35 -15.65 3.96
CA PHE A 467 25.55 -14.95 4.97
C PHE A 467 24.26 -15.72 5.29
N LEU A 468 23.60 -16.30 4.26
CA LEU A 468 22.43 -17.15 4.44
C LEU A 468 22.76 -18.39 5.27
N ARG A 469 23.85 -19.09 4.97
CA ARG A 469 24.31 -20.20 5.81
C ARG A 469 24.58 -19.82 7.25
N GLU A 470 25.26 -18.70 7.47
CA GLU A 470 25.61 -18.24 8.82
C GLU A 470 24.34 -17.98 9.64
N ILE A 471 23.30 -17.37 9.05
CA ILE A 471 22.06 -17.05 9.77
C ILE A 471 21.12 -18.24 9.96
N LEU A 472 21.14 -19.20 9.02
CA LEU A 472 20.34 -20.42 9.11
C LEU A 472 21.02 -21.48 9.99
N GLY A 473 22.36 -21.51 10.01
CA GLY A 473 23.15 -22.60 10.56
C GLY A 473 23.22 -23.82 9.63
N ASP A 474 22.68 -23.72 8.42
CA ASP A 474 22.59 -24.77 7.40
C ASP A 474 22.45 -24.16 6.00
N GLU A 475 22.53 -24.97 4.95
CA GLU A 475 22.22 -24.53 3.58
C GLU A 475 20.69 -24.32 3.41
N PRO A 476 20.27 -23.26 2.70
CA PRO A 476 18.88 -23.12 2.31
C PRO A 476 18.51 -24.22 1.30
N THR A 477 17.30 -24.75 1.41
CA THR A 477 16.79 -25.78 0.49
C THR A 477 16.31 -25.19 -0.84
N TRP A 478 15.95 -23.91 -0.86
CA TRP A 478 15.66 -23.14 -2.07
C TRP A 478 15.88 -21.64 -1.81
N VAL A 479 16.25 -20.89 -2.84
CA VAL A 479 16.47 -19.44 -2.74
C VAL A 479 15.95 -18.71 -3.98
N LYS A 480 15.11 -17.70 -3.76
CA LYS A 480 14.69 -16.70 -4.75
C LYS A 480 15.14 -15.32 -4.33
N ARG A 481 15.81 -14.61 -5.23
CA ARG A 481 16.25 -13.23 -5.02
C ARG A 481 15.50 -12.32 -5.98
N LYS A 482 14.80 -11.32 -5.44
CA LYS A 482 14.16 -10.26 -6.21
C LYS A 482 14.82 -8.93 -5.88
N GLU A 483 15.07 -8.15 -6.91
CA GLU A 483 15.58 -6.80 -6.83
C GLU A 483 14.62 -5.87 -7.57
N TRP A 484 14.30 -4.74 -6.95
CA TRP A 484 13.47 -3.71 -7.56
C TRP A 484 13.71 -2.34 -6.93
N ASP A 485 13.33 -1.31 -7.67
CA ASP A 485 13.06 0.01 -7.12
C ASP A 485 11.69 -0.02 -6.44
N SER A 486 11.70 -0.18 -5.12
CA SER A 486 10.52 -0.55 -4.34
C SER A 486 9.53 0.59 -4.12
N TYR A 487 10.01 1.77 -3.73
CA TYR A 487 9.24 3.01 -3.56
C TYR A 487 10.21 4.19 -3.54
N PRO A 488 9.74 5.44 -3.74
CA PRO A 488 10.54 6.63 -3.51
C PRO A 488 11.19 6.61 -2.13
N LYS A 489 12.41 7.16 -2.02
CA LYS A 489 12.97 7.48 -0.71
C LYS A 489 12.08 8.54 -0.08
N LEU A 490 11.45 8.17 1.02
CA LEU A 490 10.53 9.01 1.78
C LEU A 490 11.31 9.95 2.70
N GLU A 491 12.33 10.62 2.18
CA GLU A 491 13.10 11.63 2.93
C GLU A 491 12.29 12.91 3.11
N PRO A 492 12.50 13.72 4.17
CA PRO A 492 11.86 15.01 4.31
C PRO A 492 11.96 15.85 3.03
N PHE A 493 10.82 16.34 2.56
CA PHE A 493 10.70 17.00 1.27
C PHE A 493 9.56 18.02 1.28
N ALA A 494 9.55 18.92 0.29
CA ALA A 494 8.60 20.04 0.24
C ALA A 494 7.72 20.08 -1.01
N GLY A 495 7.95 19.23 -2.02
CA GLY A 495 7.19 19.25 -3.28
C GLY A 495 7.08 17.90 -3.95
N TYR A 496 6.00 17.74 -4.73
CA TYR A 496 5.57 16.53 -5.40
C TYR A 496 5.76 16.63 -6.91
N ALA A 497 5.50 15.51 -7.60
CA ALA A 497 5.39 15.51 -9.04
C ALA A 497 4.00 16.02 -9.46
N PRO A 498 3.88 16.64 -10.64
CA PRO A 498 2.58 17.10 -11.15
C PRO A 498 1.66 15.91 -11.38
N VAL A 499 0.36 16.06 -11.06
CA VAL A 499 -0.66 15.03 -11.30
C VAL A 499 -1.13 14.98 -12.76
N LYS A 500 -0.78 15.98 -13.56
CA LYS A 500 -1.01 16.07 -15.01
C LYS A 500 0.32 16.40 -15.69
N LEU A 501 0.77 15.56 -16.61
CA LEU A 501 2.04 15.81 -17.32
C LEU A 501 1.85 16.84 -18.42
N THR A 502 0.77 16.69 -19.17
CA THR A 502 0.29 17.61 -20.18
C THR A 502 -1.23 17.43 -20.28
N GLU A 503 -1.89 18.32 -21.01
CA GLU A 503 -3.33 18.23 -21.24
C GLU A 503 -3.67 16.87 -21.88
N GLY A 504 -4.54 16.09 -21.23
CA GLY A 504 -4.92 14.75 -21.70
C GLY A 504 -4.08 13.59 -21.15
N VAL A 505 -3.08 13.87 -20.30
CA VAL A 505 -2.25 12.83 -19.65
C VAL A 505 -2.17 13.00 -18.14
N GLU A 506 -2.82 12.09 -17.42
CA GLU A 506 -2.82 12.01 -15.94
C GLU A 506 -1.61 11.21 -15.44
N TYR A 507 -0.95 11.67 -14.37
CA TYR A 507 0.17 10.98 -13.71
C TYR A 507 -0.23 10.45 -12.33
N LEU A 508 -0.22 9.13 -12.18
CA LEU A 508 -0.78 8.45 -11.00
C LEU A 508 0.32 8.10 -9.99
N ALA A 509 1.57 7.91 -10.43
CA ALA A 509 2.68 7.63 -9.52
C ALA A 509 3.17 8.88 -8.76
N GLY A 510 2.60 10.06 -9.02
CA GLY A 510 2.99 11.32 -8.37
C GLY A 510 2.76 11.34 -6.86
N MET A 511 1.80 10.58 -6.36
CA MET A 511 1.50 10.45 -4.92
C MET A 511 2.42 9.50 -4.17
N GLU A 512 3.28 8.72 -4.84
CA GLU A 512 4.12 7.72 -4.17
C GLU A 512 5.10 8.32 -3.14
N ARG A 513 5.50 9.59 -3.33
CA ARG A 513 6.38 10.29 -2.39
C ARG A 513 5.66 10.75 -1.13
N TRP A 514 4.32 10.83 -1.14
CA TRP A 514 3.54 11.09 0.06
C TRP A 514 3.63 9.87 0.97
N ILE A 515 3.14 8.74 0.47
CA ILE A 515 3.26 7.40 1.05
C ILE A 515 3.02 6.41 -0.09
N SER A 516 3.92 5.44 -0.29
CA SER A 516 3.75 4.39 -1.31
C SER A 516 3.13 3.13 -0.70
N THR A 517 1.81 2.98 -0.85
CA THR A 517 1.04 1.77 -0.45
C THR A 517 0.04 1.40 -1.53
N MET A 518 -0.44 0.15 -1.53
CA MET A 518 -1.54 -0.27 -2.40
C MET A 518 -2.76 0.68 -2.27
N GLU A 519 -3.11 1.06 -1.04
CA GLU A 519 -4.27 1.92 -0.78
C GLU A 519 -4.08 3.32 -1.37
N THR A 520 -2.96 4.00 -1.07
CA THR A 520 -2.73 5.36 -1.59
C THR A 520 -2.61 5.41 -3.11
N GLN A 521 -2.20 4.30 -3.74
CA GLN A 521 -2.24 4.20 -5.21
C GLN A 521 -3.66 4.06 -5.75
N THR A 522 -4.58 3.39 -5.05
CA THR A 522 -6.00 3.37 -5.43
C THR A 522 -6.64 4.75 -5.28
N ILE A 523 -6.29 5.50 -4.22
CA ILE A 523 -6.73 6.89 -4.01
C ILE A 523 -6.19 7.78 -5.13
N SER A 524 -4.92 7.66 -5.51
CA SER A 524 -4.34 8.45 -6.59
C SER A 524 -5.07 8.23 -7.92
N ALA A 525 -5.43 6.98 -8.22
CA ALA A 525 -6.23 6.65 -9.38
C ALA A 525 -7.62 7.30 -9.33
N ARG A 526 -8.31 7.23 -8.18
CA ARG A 526 -9.61 7.85 -7.96
C ARG A 526 -9.57 9.37 -8.19
N GLU A 527 -8.57 10.06 -7.63
CA GLU A 527 -8.40 11.51 -7.81
C GLU A 527 -8.13 11.88 -9.27
N ALA A 528 -7.37 11.06 -10.00
CA ALA A 528 -7.15 11.25 -11.44
C ALA A 528 -8.43 11.05 -12.26
N VAL A 529 -9.18 9.98 -11.98
CA VAL A 529 -10.46 9.75 -12.63
C VAL A 529 -11.45 10.86 -12.29
N ALA A 530 -11.44 11.41 -11.07
CA ALA A 530 -12.30 12.53 -10.69
C ALA A 530 -12.06 13.77 -11.55
N ARG A 531 -10.79 14.15 -11.80
CA ARG A 531 -10.45 15.26 -12.72
C ARG A 531 -11.03 15.03 -14.11
N VAL A 532 -10.85 13.81 -14.62
CA VAL A 532 -11.30 13.45 -15.97
C VAL A 532 -12.83 13.41 -16.05
N ALA A 533 -13.50 12.78 -15.09
CA ALA A 533 -14.95 12.66 -15.04
C ALA A 533 -15.65 14.02 -14.83
N GLN A 534 -15.09 14.89 -13.98
CA GLN A 534 -15.58 16.24 -13.81
C GLN A 534 -15.47 17.03 -15.12
N LYS A 535 -14.32 16.92 -15.81
CA LYS A 535 -14.09 17.60 -17.08
C LYS A 535 -15.01 17.10 -18.21
N TRP A 536 -15.23 15.79 -18.30
CA TRP A 536 -16.01 15.20 -19.40
C TRP A 536 -17.52 15.28 -19.17
N TRP A 537 -17.96 15.08 -17.93
CA TRP A 537 -19.37 14.84 -17.62
C TRP A 537 -19.89 15.70 -16.47
N GLY A 538 -19.04 16.52 -15.84
CA GLY A 538 -19.41 17.30 -14.65
C GLY A 538 -19.50 16.47 -13.37
N LEU A 539 -19.17 15.16 -13.41
CA LEU A 539 -19.33 14.24 -12.29
C LEU A 539 -18.32 14.55 -11.18
N GLY A 540 -18.82 14.78 -9.96
CA GLY A 540 -18.00 15.08 -8.79
C GLY A 540 -17.63 13.85 -7.96
N LEU A 541 -16.83 14.07 -6.92
CA LEU A 541 -16.57 13.09 -5.86
C LEU A 541 -17.67 13.15 -4.79
N GLY A 542 -17.86 12.05 -4.06
CA GLY A 542 -18.78 11.98 -2.92
C GLY A 542 -20.27 11.86 -3.29
N GLU A 543 -20.60 11.58 -4.56
CA GLU A 543 -21.98 11.36 -4.98
C GLU A 543 -22.49 9.96 -4.58
N CYS A 544 -23.36 9.89 -3.57
CA CYS A 544 -24.00 8.65 -3.15
C CYS A 544 -25.35 8.43 -3.83
N GLU A 545 -25.51 7.32 -4.54
CA GLU A 545 -26.79 6.91 -5.12
C GLU A 545 -27.13 5.48 -4.69
N ASN A 546 -28.25 5.31 -3.97
CA ASN A 546 -28.68 4.00 -3.42
C ASN A 546 -27.64 3.30 -2.52
N GLY A 547 -26.79 4.07 -1.84
CA GLY A 547 -25.75 3.53 -0.96
C GLY A 547 -24.48 3.09 -1.68
N ASP A 548 -24.36 3.33 -2.98
CA ASP A 548 -23.12 3.12 -3.74
C ASP A 548 -22.67 4.43 -4.40
N SER A 549 -21.40 4.47 -4.79
CA SER A 549 -20.82 5.57 -5.55
C SER A 549 -19.79 5.05 -6.55
N TRP A 550 -19.56 5.82 -7.61
CA TRP A 550 -18.54 5.44 -8.60
C TRP A 550 -17.14 5.40 -7.99
N ASP A 551 -16.89 6.22 -6.97
CA ASP A 551 -15.62 6.47 -6.31
C ASP A 551 -15.42 5.68 -4.99
N TRP A 552 -16.37 4.79 -4.66
CA TRP A 552 -16.38 3.95 -3.46
C TRP A 552 -16.24 4.72 -2.14
N THR A 553 -16.98 5.82 -2.00
CA THR A 553 -17.01 6.61 -0.77
C THR A 553 -18.23 6.28 0.09
N CYS A 554 -19.32 5.80 -0.51
CA CYS A 554 -20.60 5.59 0.18
C CYS A 554 -20.87 4.14 0.67
N SER A 555 -20.12 3.15 0.18
CA SER A 555 -20.38 1.70 0.37
C SER A 555 -19.52 0.97 1.40
#